data_AF-A0A8W8JE40-F1
#
_entry.id   AF-A0A8W8JE40-F1
#
_cell.length_a   1.000
_cell.length_b   1.000
_cell.length_c   1.000
_cell.angle_alpha   90.00
_cell.angle_beta   90.00
_cell.angle_gamma   90.00
#
_symmetry.space_group_name_H-M   'P 1'
#
loop_
_entity.id
_entity.type
_entity.pdbx_description
1 polymer ?
#
loop_
_entity_poly.entity_id
_entity_poly.type
_entity_poly.pdbx_seq_one_letter_code
_entity_poly.pdbx_strand_id
1 'polypeptide(L)'
;MSVGDVLTCGTPPMCCPRYQNDLKHNLCSKCLSGYQGPNCSYACRYPNYGDDCQSFCDCVELQCDHITGCRQLSELHNCTTKNPHMTDRSNSRMMTISVCILMGVFILIIGFYFKVKSMQSTYLTYSLQFREQNTNKMSDTRLLSSNV
;
A
#
# COMPACT_ATOMS: atom_id res chain seq x y z
N MET A 1 2.23 -14.70 -11.80
CA MET A 1 2.69 -13.88 -12.94
C MET A 1 1.46 -13.34 -13.63
N SER A 2 1.18 -12.04 -13.52
CA SER A 2 0.22 -11.36 -14.40
C SER A 2 0.86 -11.20 -15.78
N VAL A 3 0.08 -11.54 -16.80
CA VAL A 3 0.45 -11.54 -18.23
C VAL A 3 0.84 -10.13 -18.67
N GLY A 4 1.82 -10.04 -19.57
CA GLY A 4 2.55 -8.85 -19.97
C GLY A 4 1.73 -7.59 -20.26
N ASP A 5 2.18 -6.49 -19.66
CA ASP A 5 1.82 -5.14 -20.07
C ASP A 5 2.77 -4.72 -21.20
N VAL A 6 2.40 -4.96 -22.45
CA VAL A 6 2.84 -4.06 -23.53
C VAL A 6 2.27 -2.70 -23.15
N LEU A 7 3.12 -1.73 -22.82
CA LEU A 7 2.65 -0.38 -22.52
C LEU A 7 2.09 0.23 -23.82
N THR A 8 0.76 0.10 -24.05
CA THR A 8 0.08 0.56 -25.28
C THR A 8 -0.13 2.07 -25.34
N CYS A 9 0.41 2.83 -24.37
CA CYS A 9 0.26 4.27 -24.27
C CYS A 9 1.53 4.92 -23.69
N GLY A 10 1.75 6.21 -23.96
CA GLY A 10 2.85 6.99 -23.40
C GLY A 10 3.60 7.85 -24.40
N THR A 11 3.41 7.62 -25.70
CA THR A 11 3.99 8.43 -26.78
C THR A 11 2.89 8.98 -27.69
N PRO A 12 3.01 10.23 -28.18
CA PRO A 12 2.10 10.76 -29.19
C PRO A 12 1.97 9.84 -30.41
N PRO A 13 0.77 9.64 -30.97
CA PRO A 13 -0.53 10.22 -30.56
C PRO A 13 -1.25 9.46 -29.44
N MET A 14 -0.69 8.34 -28.95
CA MET A 14 -1.30 7.43 -27.98
C MET A 14 -0.84 7.75 -26.54
N CYS A 15 -1.40 8.79 -25.94
CA CYS A 15 -1.11 9.14 -24.55
C CYS A 15 -1.94 8.31 -23.56
N CYS A 16 -1.38 8.03 -22.39
CA CYS A 16 -2.08 7.29 -21.34
C CYS A 16 -3.25 8.12 -20.78
N PRO A 17 -4.25 7.47 -20.13
CA PRO A 17 -5.28 8.19 -19.40
C PRO A 17 -4.64 9.20 -18.44
N ARG A 18 -5.14 10.45 -18.43
CA ARG A 18 -4.60 11.62 -17.69
C ARG A 18 -3.49 12.40 -18.41
N TYR A 19 -3.16 12.02 -19.63
CA TYR A 19 -2.25 12.77 -20.48
C TYR A 19 -2.90 13.08 -21.84
N GLN A 20 -2.61 14.27 -22.37
CA GLN A 20 -2.99 14.71 -23.70
C GLN A 20 -1.78 14.82 -24.61
N ASN A 21 -2.03 14.66 -25.92
CA ASN A 21 -1.02 14.88 -26.93
C ASN A 21 -0.70 16.38 -27.07
N ASP A 22 0.51 16.78 -26.72
CA ASP A 22 1.03 18.13 -26.95
C ASP A 22 1.79 18.16 -28.27
N LEU A 23 1.10 18.60 -29.32
CA LEU A 23 1.64 18.72 -30.68
C LEU A 23 2.80 19.72 -30.77
N LYS A 24 2.88 20.69 -29.85
CA LYS A 24 3.93 21.71 -29.88
C LYS A 24 5.28 21.14 -29.48
N HIS A 25 5.28 20.23 -28.51
CA HIS A 25 6.50 19.64 -27.95
C HIS A 25 6.66 18.15 -28.32
N ASN A 26 5.71 17.58 -29.07
CA ASN A 26 5.65 16.17 -29.45
C ASN A 26 5.81 15.22 -28.25
N LEU A 27 5.08 15.51 -27.16
CA LEU A 27 5.11 14.72 -25.92
C LEU A 27 3.71 14.56 -25.33
N CYS A 28 3.57 13.64 -24.38
CA CYS A 28 2.35 13.50 -23.59
C CYS A 28 2.39 14.43 -22.37
N SER A 29 1.53 15.44 -22.35
CA SER A 29 1.42 16.43 -21.27
C SER A 29 0.31 16.04 -20.31
N LYS A 30 0.51 16.23 -19.00
CA LYS A 30 -0.52 15.96 -17.99
C LYS A 30 -1.77 16.80 -18.24
N CYS A 31 -2.95 16.24 -17.99
CA CYS A 31 -4.19 16.99 -17.99
C CYS A 31 -4.18 18.12 -16.97
N LEU A 32 -4.93 19.19 -17.28
CA LEU A 32 -5.24 20.22 -16.31
C LEU A 32 -6.03 19.64 -15.13
N SER A 33 -5.89 20.28 -13.97
CA SER A 33 -6.65 19.93 -12.78
C SER A 33 -8.14 19.88 -13.08
N GLY A 34 -8.81 18.84 -12.62
CA GLY A 34 -10.23 18.64 -12.87
C GLY A 34 -10.57 17.97 -14.21
N TYR A 35 -9.59 17.50 -14.99
CA TYR A 35 -9.82 16.83 -16.27
C TYR A 35 -9.08 15.48 -16.37
N GLN A 36 -9.68 14.56 -17.12
CA GLN A 36 -9.16 13.21 -17.39
C GLN A 36 -9.65 12.66 -18.74
N GLY A 37 -9.30 11.41 -19.02
CA GLY A 37 -9.72 10.71 -20.24
C GLY A 37 -8.81 10.98 -21.45
N PRO A 38 -9.19 10.46 -22.63
CA PRO A 38 -8.48 10.69 -23.87
C PRO A 38 -8.42 12.20 -24.16
N ASN A 39 -7.22 12.73 -24.36
CA ASN A 39 -6.98 14.15 -24.61
C ASN A 39 -7.63 15.09 -23.57
N CYS A 40 -7.76 14.64 -22.32
CA CYS A 40 -8.31 15.44 -21.23
C CYS A 40 -9.74 15.95 -21.46
N SER A 41 -10.53 15.20 -22.25
CA SER A 41 -11.88 15.60 -22.69
C SER A 41 -12.98 15.45 -21.63
N TYR A 42 -12.72 14.75 -20.53
CA TYR A 42 -13.70 14.52 -19.49
C TYR A 42 -13.37 15.31 -18.23
N ALA A 43 -14.30 16.12 -17.75
CA ALA A 43 -14.22 16.67 -16.40
C ALA A 43 -14.25 15.55 -15.35
N CYS A 44 -13.67 15.80 -14.18
CA CYS A 44 -13.79 14.87 -13.06
C CYS A 44 -15.27 14.64 -12.72
N ARG A 45 -15.65 13.37 -12.62
CA ARG A 45 -17.01 12.97 -12.27
C ARG A 45 -17.21 13.12 -10.77
N TYR A 46 -18.33 13.71 -10.36
CA TYR A 46 -18.77 13.72 -8.96
C TYR A 46 -18.67 12.31 -8.37
N PRO A 47 -18.12 12.16 -7.14
CA PRO A 47 -17.72 13.21 -6.20
C PRO A 47 -16.27 13.69 -6.35
N ASN A 48 -15.57 13.34 -7.41
CA ASN A 48 -14.14 13.60 -7.53
C ASN A 48 -13.83 14.96 -8.18
N TYR A 49 -12.73 15.58 -7.76
CA TYR A 49 -12.24 16.85 -8.31
C TYR A 49 -10.70 16.96 -8.23
N GLY A 50 -10.16 18.03 -8.79
CA GLY A 50 -8.76 18.42 -8.66
C GLY A 50 -7.81 17.58 -9.49
N ASP A 51 -6.55 17.53 -9.08
CA ASP A 51 -5.49 16.82 -9.82
C ASP A 51 -5.78 15.32 -9.90
N ASP A 52 -5.76 14.79 -11.12
CA ASP A 52 -6.04 13.38 -11.42
C ASP A 52 -7.37 12.86 -10.84
N CYS A 53 -8.31 13.76 -10.55
CA CYS A 53 -9.57 13.46 -9.88
C CYS A 53 -9.39 12.67 -8.58
N GLN A 54 -8.36 12.98 -7.79
CA GLN A 54 -8.06 12.28 -6.52
C GLN A 54 -8.62 12.99 -5.29
N SER A 55 -9.18 14.20 -5.44
CA SER A 55 -9.85 14.90 -4.34
C SER A 55 -11.35 14.59 -4.33
N PHE A 56 -12.01 14.72 -3.18
CA PHE A 56 -13.41 14.33 -3.00
C PHE A 56 -14.26 15.48 -2.44
N CYS A 57 -15.36 15.81 -3.11
CA CYS A 57 -16.32 16.82 -2.69
C CYS A 57 -17.21 16.31 -1.56
N ASP A 58 -17.21 17.02 -0.44
CA ASP A 58 -18.16 16.83 0.66
C ASP A 58 -19.29 17.88 0.61
N CYS A 59 -19.99 17.91 -0.52
CA CYS A 59 -21.10 18.80 -0.80
C CYS A 59 -22.02 18.16 -1.84
N VAL A 60 -23.18 18.77 -2.08
CA VAL A 60 -24.08 18.34 -3.15
C VAL A 60 -23.41 18.51 -4.52
N GLU A 61 -23.74 17.65 -5.47
CA GLU A 61 -23.12 17.64 -6.82
C GLU A 61 -23.14 19.02 -7.49
N LEU A 62 -24.22 19.79 -7.32
CA LEU A 62 -24.36 21.14 -7.88
C LEU A 62 -23.33 22.15 -7.34
N GLN A 63 -22.75 21.90 -6.17
CA GLN A 63 -21.74 22.76 -5.53
C GLN A 63 -20.31 22.24 -5.73
N CYS A 64 -20.16 21.05 -6.32
CA CYS A 64 -18.87 20.42 -6.57
C CYS A 64 -18.34 20.84 -7.95
N ASP A 65 -17.38 21.74 -7.94
CA ASP A 65 -16.61 22.12 -9.10
C ASP A 65 -15.52 21.07 -9.36
N HIS A 66 -15.43 20.55 -10.58
CA HIS A 66 -14.47 19.50 -10.91
C HIS A 66 -13.00 19.95 -10.78
N ILE A 67 -12.72 21.26 -10.76
CA ILE A 67 -11.37 21.82 -10.57
C ILE A 67 -11.12 22.12 -9.09
N THR A 68 -12.00 22.91 -8.48
CA THR A 68 -11.80 23.52 -7.16
C THR A 68 -12.50 22.81 -6.01
N GLY A 69 -13.38 21.86 -6.31
CA GLY A 69 -14.16 21.12 -5.31
C GLY A 69 -15.37 21.91 -4.85
N CYS A 70 -15.69 21.82 -3.57
CA CYS A 70 -16.89 22.50 -3.04
C CYS A 70 -16.73 24.02 -3.05
N ARG A 71 -17.66 24.71 -3.71
CA ARG A 71 -17.75 26.17 -3.65
C ARG A 71 -18.02 26.58 -2.21
N GLN A 72 -17.14 27.39 -1.61
CA GLN A 72 -17.47 28.09 -0.38
C GLN A 72 -18.62 29.04 -0.70
N LEU A 73 -19.84 28.77 -0.21
CA LEU A 73 -20.87 29.79 -0.16
C LEU A 73 -20.41 30.86 0.84
N SER A 74 -19.62 31.83 0.38
CA SER A 74 -19.24 33.00 1.18
C SER A 74 -20.33 34.07 1.25
N GLU A 75 -21.58 33.76 0.88
CA GLU A 75 -22.70 34.69 0.97
C GLU A 75 -23.94 34.05 1.62
N LEU A 76 -23.79 33.62 2.87
CA LEU A 76 -24.70 34.00 3.96
C LEU A 76 -24.01 33.68 5.29
N HIS A 77 -23.07 34.53 5.70
CA HIS A 77 -22.63 34.58 7.09
C HIS A 77 -23.73 35.28 7.93
N ASN A 78 -24.92 34.68 7.97
CA ASN A 78 -25.90 34.90 9.03
C ASN A 78 -26.06 33.57 9.74
N CYS A 79 -25.24 33.41 10.78
CA CYS A 79 -25.32 32.31 11.72
C CYS A 79 -26.65 32.36 12.48
N THR A 80 -27.71 31.85 11.85
CA THR A 80 -28.88 31.36 12.58
C THR A 80 -28.68 29.87 12.77
N THR A 81 -28.34 29.53 14.00
CA THR A 81 -28.25 28.22 14.64
C THR A 81 -28.91 27.07 13.86
N LYS A 82 -28.08 26.29 13.16
CA LYS A 82 -28.29 24.85 13.08
C LYS A 82 -27.01 24.23 13.59
N ASN A 83 -27.10 23.55 14.74
CA ASN A 83 -26.01 22.76 15.28
C ASN A 83 -25.33 22.03 14.12
N PRO A 84 -24.07 22.33 13.78
CA PRO A 84 -23.32 21.37 13.01
C PRO A 84 -23.16 20.21 13.98
N HIS A 85 -24.01 19.20 13.84
CA HIS A 85 -23.51 17.86 14.10
C HIS A 85 -22.39 17.68 13.08
N MET A 86 -21.20 18.15 13.46
CA MET A 86 -19.93 17.77 12.88
C MET A 86 -19.94 16.24 12.91
N THR A 87 -20.40 15.60 11.84
CA THR A 87 -19.79 14.33 11.48
C THR A 87 -18.41 14.69 11.01
N ASP A 88 -17.51 14.83 11.98
CA ASP A 88 -16.09 14.75 11.76
C ASP A 88 -15.85 13.43 11.00
N ARG A 89 -15.71 13.51 9.67
CA ARG A 89 -15.03 12.46 8.91
C ARG A 89 -13.55 12.81 8.81
N SER A 90 -12.94 13.20 9.93
CA SER A 90 -11.58 12.79 10.24
C SER A 90 -11.54 11.27 10.29
N ASN A 91 -11.41 10.61 9.13
CA ASN A 91 -11.16 9.18 9.03
C ASN A 91 -10.20 8.81 7.89
N SER A 92 -9.23 9.68 7.60
CA SER A 92 -8.02 9.30 6.83
C SER A 92 -6.90 8.73 7.72
N ARG A 93 -7.15 8.57 9.03
CA ARG A 93 -6.18 8.02 10.00
C ARG A 93 -6.56 6.62 10.50
N MET A 94 -7.85 6.26 10.46
CA MET A 94 -8.33 4.96 10.94
C MET A 94 -7.91 3.79 10.05
N MET A 95 -7.80 4.00 8.73
CA MET A 95 -7.32 2.97 7.79
C MET A 95 -5.81 2.68 8.01
N THR A 96 -5.01 3.73 8.23
CA THR A 96 -3.58 3.59 8.49
C THR A 96 -3.31 2.84 9.78
N ILE A 97 -4.04 3.14 10.87
CA ILE A 97 -3.89 2.44 12.15
C ILE A 97 -4.19 0.94 11.99
N SER A 98 -5.25 0.59 11.25
CA SER A 98 -5.60 -0.82 10.98
C SER A 98 -4.49 -1.55 10.22
N VAL A 99 -3.89 -0.92 9.21
CA VAL A 99 -2.78 -1.52 8.43
C VAL A 99 -1.54 -1.70 9.31
N CYS A 100 -1.19 -0.70 10.12
CA CYS A 100 -0.04 -0.79 11.03
C CYS A 100 -0.19 -1.92 12.05
N ILE A 101 -1.39 -2.13 12.61
CA ILE A 101 -1.66 -3.22 13.56
C ILE A 101 -1.48 -4.58 12.88
N LEU A 102 -2.07 -4.78 11.69
CA LEU A 102 -1.95 -6.04 10.95
C LEU A 102 -0.50 -6.36 10.59
N MET A 103 0.26 -5.37 10.12
CA MET A 103 1.68 -5.52 9.81
C MET A 103 2.51 -5.84 11.07
N GLY A 104 2.22 -5.19 12.19
CA GLY A 104 2.89 -5.47 13.47
C GLY A 104 2.65 -6.90 13.98
N VAL A 105 1.41 -7.38 13.95
CA VAL A 105 1.06 -8.76 14.33
C VAL A 105 1.78 -9.76 13.43
N PHE A 106 1.84 -9.51 12.12
CA PHE A 106 2.53 -10.38 11.17
C PHE A 106 4.04 -10.46 11.45
N ILE A 107 4.68 -9.33 11.75
CA ILE A 107 6.10 -9.29 12.13
C ILE A 107 6.37 -10.07 13.42
N LEU A 108 5.50 -9.97 14.42
CA LEU A 108 5.63 -10.73 15.67
C LEU A 108 5.49 -12.24 15.44
N ILE A 109 4.52 -12.66 14.63
CA ILE A 109 4.33 -14.08 14.27
C ILE A 109 5.55 -14.61 13.52
N ILE A 110 6.06 -13.85 12.55
CA ILE A 110 7.27 -14.21 11.80
C ILE A 110 8.48 -14.29 12.73
N GLY A 111 8.68 -13.31 13.60
CA GLY A 111 9.76 -13.30 14.58
C GLY A 111 9.70 -14.51 15.52
N PHE A 112 8.51 -14.84 16.01
CA PHE A 112 8.27 -16.03 16.83
C PHE A 112 8.58 -17.31 16.04
N TYR A 113 8.10 -17.43 14.80
CA TYR A 113 8.40 -18.57 13.92
C TYR A 113 9.91 -18.73 13.69
N PHE A 114 10.63 -17.63 13.40
CA PHE A 114 12.08 -17.69 13.24
C PHE A 114 12.80 -18.07 14.53
N LYS A 115 12.36 -17.58 15.68
CA LYS A 115 12.90 -17.99 16.99
C LYS A 115 12.64 -19.46 17.25
N VAL A 116 11.43 -19.97 17.00
CA VAL A 116 11.08 -21.39 17.15
C VAL A 116 11.89 -22.26 16.19
N LYS A 117 12.01 -21.87 14.92
CA LYS A 117 12.82 -22.58 13.92
C LYS A 117 14.30 -22.57 14.28
N SER A 118 14.81 -21.44 14.79
CA SER A 118 16.16 -21.33 15.33
C SER A 118 16.34 -22.31 16.49
N MET A 119 15.41 -22.33 17.45
CA MET A 119 15.44 -23.24 18.60
C MET A 119 15.41 -24.71 18.18
N GLN A 120 14.57 -25.07 17.20
CA GLN A 120 14.50 -26.43 16.68
C GLN A 120 15.81 -26.85 16.01
N SER A 121 16.45 -25.95 15.25
CA SER A 121 17.76 -26.19 14.66
C SER A 121 18.84 -26.38 15.73
N THR A 122 18.86 -25.51 16.76
CA THR A 122 19.80 -25.63 17.87
C THR A 122 19.58 -26.91 18.67
N TYR A 123 18.33 -27.28 18.94
CA TYR A 123 17.97 -28.54 19.61
C TYR A 123 18.42 -29.76 18.80
N LEU A 124 18.24 -29.75 17.48
CA LEU A 124 18.72 -30.81 16.60
C LEU A 124 20.25 -30.93 16.66
N THR A 125 20.98 -29.82 16.59
CA THR A 125 22.44 -29.80 16.75
C THR A 125 22.88 -30.32 18.11
N TYR A 126 22.23 -29.89 19.21
CA TYR A 126 22.49 -30.41 20.55
C TYR A 126 22.26 -31.93 20.64
N SER A 127 21.17 -32.43 20.06
CA SER A 127 20.86 -33.86 20.07
C SER A 127 21.86 -34.72 19.27
N LEU A 128 22.37 -34.17 18.16
CA LEU A 128 23.39 -34.83 17.34
C LEU A 128 24.74 -34.87 18.08
N GLN A 129 25.13 -33.78 18.74
CA GLN A 129 26.37 -33.76 19.53
C GLN A 129 26.33 -34.72 20.72
N PHE A 130 25.20 -34.80 21.43
CA PHE A 130 25.05 -35.78 22.51
C PHE A 130 25.15 -37.23 22.00
N ARG A 131 24.59 -37.50 20.82
CA ARG A 131 24.70 -38.81 20.17
C ARG A 131 26.15 -39.12 19.76
N GLU A 132 26.90 -38.14 19.27
CA GLU A 132 28.30 -38.27 18.89
C GLU A 132 29.23 -38.57 20.08
N GLN A 133 29.02 -37.88 21.22
CA GLN A 133 29.77 -38.14 22.46
C GLN A 133 29.56 -39.57 22.96
N ASN A 134 28.32 -40.07 22.88
CA ASN A 134 28.00 -41.45 23.26
C ASN A 134 28.60 -42.48 22.29
N THR A 135 28.67 -42.19 20.99
CA THR A 135 29.33 -43.08 20.03
C THR A 135 30.84 -43.12 20.20
N ASN A 136 31.48 -41.98 20.46
CA ASN A 136 32.93 -41.89 20.66
C ASN A 136 33.36 -42.68 21.91
N LYS A 137 32.59 -42.55 22.99
CA LYS A 137 32.79 -43.33 24.23
C LYS A 137 32.62 -44.85 24.02
N MET A 138 31.70 -45.25 23.15
CA MET A 138 31.49 -46.66 22.78
C MET A 138 32.66 -47.21 21.94
N SER A 139 33.23 -46.44 21.02
CA SER A 139 34.39 -46.86 20.21
C SER A 139 35.67 -47.02 21.03
N ASP A 140 35.95 -46.13 21.97
CA ASP A 140 37.13 -46.23 22.85
C ASP A 140 37.05 -47.48 23.75
N THR A 141 35.84 -47.80 24.24
CA THR A 141 35.59 -49.00 25.06
C THR A 141 35.86 -50.29 24.26
N ARG A 142 35.58 -50.31 22.95
CA ARG A 142 35.86 -51.48 22.09
C ARG A 142 37.34 -51.63 21.76
N LEU A 143 38.08 -50.54 21.57
CA LEU A 143 39.53 -50.58 21.31
C LEU A 143 40.33 -51.10 22.53
N LEU A 144 39.92 -50.72 23.75
CA LEU A 144 40.52 -51.24 24.99
C LEU A 144 40.28 -52.74 25.20
N SER A 145 39.13 -53.27 24.75
CA SER A 145 38.82 -54.70 24.87
C SER A 145 39.49 -55.59 23.83
N SER A 146 40.07 -55.02 22.76
CA SER A 146 40.72 -55.77 21.68
C SER A 146 42.24 -55.86 21.84
N ASN A 147 42.83 -55.13 22.81
CA ASN A 147 44.26 -55.11 23.11
C ASN A 147 44.63 -55.90 24.38
N VAL A 148 43.72 -56.76 24.86
CA VAL A 148 43.93 -57.72 25.96
C VAL A 148 43.90 -59.14 25.41
#